data_AF-A0A2S4Y7S1-F1
#
_entry.id   AF-A0A2S4Y7S1-F1
#
_cell.length_a   1.000
_cell.length_b   1.000
_cell.length_c   1.000
_cell.angle_alpha   90.00
_cell.angle_beta   90.00
_cell.angle_gamma   90.00
#
_symmetry.space_group_name_H-M   'P 1'
#
loop_
_entity.id
_entity.type
_entity.pdbx_description
1 polymer ?
#
loop_
_entity_poly.entity_id
_entity_poly.type
_entity_poly.pdbx_seq_one_letter_code
_entity_poly.pdbx_strand_id
1 'polypeptide(L)'
;EGLPLVEDALRTNDTRLLAAAVGPYAARHLSPHLWRQAVLKCLFTGVGVDRVADLPGRARGDTELARMLGDYAAERSAAGRPVPDDLYRVLALTEPAPAPNSTDAPHGKES
;
A
#
# COMPACT_ATOMS: atom_id res chain seq x y z
N GLU A 1 1.77 21.25 -12.22
CA GLU A 1 2.05 20.62 -13.53
C GLU A 1 3.05 19.45 -13.46
N GLY A 2 3.01 18.56 -12.47
CA GLY A 2 3.95 17.41 -12.39
C GLY A 2 3.33 16.04 -12.66
N LEU A 3 2.00 15.94 -12.68
CA LEU A 3 1.32 14.63 -12.69
C LEU A 3 1.61 13.78 -13.95
N PRO A 4 1.60 14.32 -15.18
CA PRO A 4 1.94 13.52 -16.37
C PRO A 4 3.35 12.91 -16.30
N LEU A 5 4.34 13.64 -15.77
CA LEU A 5 5.72 13.14 -15.61
C LEU A 5 5.81 12.00 -14.59
N VAL A 6 5.03 12.09 -13.51
CA VAL A 6 4.92 11.00 -12.53
C VAL A 6 4.30 9.77 -13.19
N GLU A 7 3.19 9.94 -13.92
CA GLU A 7 2.56 8.83 -14.63
C GLU A 7 3.49 8.17 -15.65
N ASP A 8 4.26 8.96 -16.40
CA ASP A 8 5.24 8.44 -17.36
C ASP A 8 6.35 7.67 -16.67
N ALA A 9 6.92 8.20 -15.58
CA ALA A 9 7.89 7.49 -14.77
C ALA A 9 7.33 6.16 -14.24
N LEU A 10 6.07 6.13 -13.80
CA LEU A 10 5.34 4.93 -13.38
C LEU A 10 5.03 3.96 -14.53
N ARG A 11 5.11 4.36 -15.80
CA ARG A 11 4.99 3.45 -16.95
C ARG A 11 6.31 2.77 -17.30
N THR A 12 7.46 3.32 -16.89
CA THR A 12 8.80 2.72 -17.11
C THR A 12 9.17 1.63 -16.10
N ASN A 13 10.08 0.72 -16.45
CA ASN A 13 10.66 -0.26 -15.51
C ASN A 13 12.02 0.20 -14.92
N ASP A 14 12.41 1.47 -15.11
CA ASP A 14 13.62 2.01 -14.46
C ASP A 14 13.32 2.25 -12.97
N THR A 15 13.96 1.45 -12.11
CA THR A 15 13.73 1.49 -10.66
C THR A 15 14.10 2.84 -10.03
N ARG A 16 15.00 3.61 -10.64
CA ARG A 16 15.37 4.95 -10.15
C ARG A 16 14.24 5.95 -10.42
N LEU A 17 13.65 5.90 -11.62
CA LEU A 17 12.49 6.74 -11.97
C LEU A 17 11.27 6.35 -11.14
N LEU A 18 11.03 5.05 -10.96
CA LEU A 18 9.95 4.56 -10.13
C LEU A 18 10.08 5.02 -8.68
N ALA A 19 11.27 4.87 -8.07
CA ALA A 19 11.53 5.32 -6.71
C ALA A 19 11.34 6.84 -6.53
N ALA A 20 11.70 7.64 -7.54
CA ALA A 20 11.44 9.08 -7.53
C ALA A 20 9.95 9.41 -7.70
N ALA A 21 9.24 8.64 -8.52
CA ALA A 21 7.83 8.86 -8.85
C ALA A 21 6.89 8.56 -7.67
N VAL A 22 7.26 7.72 -6.72
CA VAL A 22 6.40 7.37 -5.57
C VAL A 22 6.57 8.28 -4.35
N GLY A 23 7.25 9.41 -4.51
CA GLY A 23 7.48 10.39 -3.45
C GLY A 23 6.25 11.25 -3.06
N PRO A 24 6.43 12.26 -2.20
CA PRO A 24 5.33 13.04 -1.60
C PRO A 24 4.41 13.73 -2.61
N TYR A 25 4.91 14.10 -3.79
CA TYR A 25 4.08 14.69 -4.84
C TYR A 25 3.04 13.67 -5.33
N ALA A 26 3.44 12.44 -5.60
CA ALA A 26 2.53 11.38 -6.01
C ALA A 26 1.52 11.01 -4.92
N ALA A 27 1.96 10.96 -3.66
CA ALA A 27 1.06 10.73 -2.53
C ALA A 27 -0.08 11.78 -2.43
N ARG A 28 0.14 13.01 -2.90
CA ARG A 28 -0.89 14.06 -2.92
C ARG A 28 -1.73 14.09 -4.19
N HIS A 29 -1.16 13.71 -5.33
CA HIS A 29 -1.76 13.96 -6.64
C HIS A 29 -2.24 12.70 -7.38
N LEU A 30 -1.72 11.51 -7.06
CA LEU A 30 -2.21 10.28 -7.68
C LEU A 30 -3.61 9.94 -7.17
N SER A 31 -4.48 9.62 -8.13
CA SER A 31 -5.76 8.99 -7.84
C SER A 31 -5.57 7.69 -7.05
N PRO A 32 -6.57 7.24 -6.28
CA PRO A 32 -6.48 5.99 -5.54
C PRO A 32 -6.06 4.81 -6.42
N HIS A 33 -6.63 4.70 -7.63
CA HIS A 33 -6.30 3.63 -8.55
C HIS A 33 -4.85 3.66 -9.02
N LEU A 34 -4.35 4.83 -9.48
CA LEU A 34 -2.97 4.95 -9.96
C LEU A 34 -1.96 4.72 -8.84
N TRP A 35 -2.28 5.15 -7.62
CA TRP A 35 -1.43 4.92 -6.45
C TRP A 35 -1.31 3.41 -6.12
N ARG A 36 -2.40 2.64 -6.15
CA ARG A 36 -2.36 1.17 -5.94
C ARG A 36 -1.50 0.47 -7.00
N GLN A 37 -1.64 0.89 -8.26
CA GLN A 37 -0.82 0.39 -9.36
C GLN A 37 0.66 0.70 -9.15
N ALA A 38 1.00 1.90 -8.65
CA ALA A 38 2.37 2.26 -8.31
C ALA A 38 2.95 1.37 -7.19
N VAL A 39 2.16 1.06 -6.16
CA VAL A 39 2.57 0.13 -5.08
C VAL A 39 2.83 -1.27 -5.62
N LEU A 40 1.92 -1.84 -6.42
CA LEU A 40 2.14 -3.15 -7.05
C LEU A 40 3.37 -3.13 -7.96
N LYS A 41 3.58 -2.05 -8.69
CA LYS A 41 4.75 -1.92 -9.56
C LYS A 41 6.05 -1.91 -8.76
N CYS A 42 6.07 -1.26 -7.59
CA CYS A 42 7.23 -1.31 -6.70
C CYS A 42 7.55 -2.75 -6.28
N LEU A 43 6.53 -3.51 -5.85
CA LEU A 43 6.69 -4.93 -5.49
C LEU A 43 7.19 -5.78 -6.66
N PHE A 44 6.64 -5.54 -7.87
CA PHE A 44 7.02 -6.26 -9.08
C PHE A 44 8.46 -5.99 -9.53
N THR A 45 8.91 -4.75 -9.40
CA THR A 45 10.24 -4.30 -9.85
C THR A 45 11.31 -4.34 -8.76
N GLY A 46 10.93 -4.66 -7.51
CA GLY A 46 11.84 -4.71 -6.37
C GLY A 46 12.22 -3.34 -5.80
N VAL A 47 11.44 -2.28 -6.08
CA VAL A 47 11.59 -1.00 -5.38
C VAL A 47 10.98 -1.15 -3.98
N GLY A 48 11.77 -0.83 -2.96
CA GLY A 48 11.32 -0.88 -1.57
C GLY A 48 10.10 0.01 -1.31
N VAL A 49 9.08 -0.56 -0.66
CA VAL A 49 7.82 0.16 -0.39
C VAL A 49 7.99 1.29 0.64
N ASP A 50 9.12 1.33 1.35
CA ASP A 50 9.56 2.45 2.19
C ASP A 50 9.71 3.77 1.42
N ARG A 51 9.89 3.70 0.10
CA ARG A 51 9.96 4.88 -0.79
C ARG A 51 8.59 5.47 -1.11
N VAL A 52 7.52 4.70 -0.92
CA VAL A 52 6.15 5.17 -1.18
C VAL A 52 5.75 6.12 -0.07
N ALA A 53 5.69 7.41 -0.41
CA ALA A 53 5.32 8.43 0.56
C ALA A 53 3.88 8.23 1.07
N ASP A 54 3.70 8.42 2.38
CA ASP A 54 2.41 8.25 3.07
C ASP A 54 1.76 6.87 2.89
N LEU A 55 2.58 5.82 2.74
CA LEU A 55 2.07 4.45 2.56
C LEU A 55 1.13 3.99 3.69
N PRO A 56 1.44 4.14 5.00
CA PRO A 56 0.52 3.73 6.05
C PRO A 56 -0.80 4.51 6.04
N GLY A 57 -0.75 5.82 5.78
CA GLY A 57 -1.94 6.68 5.76
C GLY A 57 -2.87 6.34 4.61
N ARG A 58 -2.31 6.14 3.40
CA ARG A 58 -3.09 5.81 2.20
C ARG A 58 -3.54 4.36 2.11
N ALA A 59 -2.78 3.41 2.67
CA ALA A 59 -3.13 1.99 2.63
C ALA A 59 -4.26 1.63 3.61
N ARG A 60 -4.36 2.34 4.74
CA ARG A 60 -5.28 2.01 5.83
C ARG A 60 -6.73 1.90 5.37
N GLY A 61 -7.31 0.71 5.57
CA GLY A 61 -8.68 0.40 5.18
C GLY A 61 -8.89 0.26 3.67
N ASP A 62 -7.83 0.23 2.87
CA ASP A 62 -7.91 0.07 1.42
C ASP A 62 -8.11 -1.41 1.05
N THR A 63 -9.37 -1.84 1.02
CA THR A 63 -9.77 -3.22 0.71
C THR A 63 -9.44 -3.63 -0.73
N GLU A 64 -9.39 -2.68 -1.67
CA GLU A 64 -9.02 -2.96 -3.05
C GLU A 64 -7.52 -3.20 -3.17
N LEU A 65 -6.70 -2.43 -2.46
CA LEU A 65 -5.27 -2.73 -2.36
C LEU A 65 -5.04 -4.10 -1.73
N ALA A 66 -5.75 -4.44 -0.65
CA ALA A 66 -5.64 -5.75 0.00
C ALA A 66 -5.94 -6.90 -0.98
N ARG A 67 -7.04 -6.76 -1.73
CA ARG A 67 -7.45 -7.73 -2.77
C ARG A 67 -6.39 -7.88 -3.86
N MET A 68 -5.89 -6.76 -4.40
CA MET A 68 -4.85 -6.74 -5.43
C MET A 68 -3.54 -7.39 -4.96
N LEU A 69 -3.13 -7.17 -3.71
CA LEU A 69 -1.96 -7.82 -3.12
C LEU A 69 -2.18 -9.33 -2.96
N GLY A 70 -3.37 -9.76 -2.53
CA GLY A 70 -3.74 -11.17 -2.47
C GLY A 70 -3.64 -11.87 -3.83
N ASP A 71 -4.19 -11.25 -4.88
CA ASP A 71 -4.12 -11.77 -6.25
C ASP A 71 -2.66 -11.90 -6.72
N TYR A 72 -1.84 -10.87 -6.48
CA TYR A 72 -0.42 -10.88 -6.84
C TYR A 72 0.35 -12.00 -6.11
N ALA A 73 0.10 -12.20 -4.81
CA ALA A 73 0.72 -13.27 -4.04
C ALA A 73 0.32 -14.66 -4.55
N ALA A 74 -0.96 -14.84 -4.88
CA ALA A 74 -1.47 -16.09 -5.44
C ALA A 74 -0.85 -16.39 -6.81
N GLU A 75 -0.76 -15.40 -7.71
CA GLU A 75 -0.15 -15.54 -9.03
C GLU A 75 1.34 -15.91 -8.94
N ARG A 76 2.09 -15.27 -8.03
CA ARG A 76 3.50 -15.58 -7.77
C ARG A 76 3.67 -17.01 -7.28
N SER A 77 2.86 -17.41 -6.30
CA SER A 77 2.92 -18.73 -5.68
C SER A 77 2.56 -19.83 -6.68
N ALA A 78 1.51 -19.63 -7.49
CA ALA A 78 1.10 -20.55 -8.54
C ALA A 78 2.18 -20.74 -9.61
N ALA A 79 2.99 -19.72 -9.86
CA ALA A 79 4.15 -19.79 -10.75
C ALA A 79 5.42 -20.35 -10.09
N GLY A 80 5.36 -20.81 -8.83
CA GLY A 80 6.52 -21.31 -8.08
C GLY A 80 7.54 -20.23 -7.74
N ARG A 81 7.14 -18.95 -7.73
CA ARG A 81 8.01 -17.81 -7.45
C ARG A 81 7.76 -17.29 -6.03
N PRO A 82 8.81 -16.88 -5.29
CA PRO A 82 8.63 -16.37 -3.94
C PRO A 82 7.80 -15.07 -3.92
N VAL A 83 6.98 -14.92 -2.89
CA VAL A 83 6.25 -13.67 -2.61
C VAL A 83 7.19 -12.71 -1.87
N PRO A 84 7.31 -11.44 -2.29
CA PRO A 84 8.16 -10.47 -1.58
C PRO A 84 7.65 -10.18 -0.16
N ASP A 85 8.55 -10.11 0.83
CA ASP A 85 8.17 -9.80 2.23
C ASP A 85 7.46 -8.44 2.37
N ASP A 86 7.83 -7.48 1.51
CA ASP A 86 7.19 -6.18 1.42
C ASP A 86 5.69 -6.27 1.16
N LEU A 87 5.24 -7.30 0.43
CA LEU A 87 3.82 -7.50 0.19
C LEU A 87 3.05 -7.69 1.49
N TYR A 88 3.56 -8.52 2.39
CA TYR A 88 2.92 -8.79 3.68
C TYR A 88 2.93 -7.54 4.57
N ARG A 89 3.99 -6.73 4.49
CA ARG A 89 4.04 -5.41 5.16
C ARG A 89 2.94 -4.49 4.69
N VAL A 90 2.75 -4.35 3.37
CA VAL A 90 1.68 -3.51 2.83
C VAL A 90 0.30 -4.08 3.15
N LEU A 91 0.12 -5.41 3.06
CA LEU A 91 -1.15 -6.06 3.37
C LEU A 91 -1.59 -5.77 4.81
N ALA A 92 -0.67 -5.86 5.78
CA ALA A 92 -0.97 -5.51 7.17
C ALA A 92 -1.40 -4.04 7.35
N LEU A 93 -0.86 -3.12 6.54
CA LEU A 93 -1.27 -1.71 6.57
C LEU A 93 -2.68 -1.49 6.01
N THR A 94 -3.23 -2.42 5.22
CA THR A 94 -4.59 -2.31 4.67
C THR A 94 -5.67 -2.62 5.69
N GLU A 95 -5.32 -3.27 6.79
CA GLU A 95 -6.27 -3.53 7.87
C GLU A 95 -6.75 -2.20 8.48
N PRO A 96 -8.06 -2.08 8.76
CA PRO A 96 -8.54 -0.96 9.56
C PRO A 96 -7.90 -1.05 10.94
N ALA A 97 -7.62 0.09 11.58
CA ALA A 97 -7.19 0.00 12.98
C ALA A 97 -8.26 -0.67 13.83
N PRO A 98 -7.85 -1.41 14.85
CA PRO A 98 -8.77 -1.87 15.88
C PRO A 98 -9.52 -0.65 16.43
N ALA A 99 -10.84 -0.78 16.51
CA ALA A 99 -11.66 0.23 17.16
C ALA A 99 -11.16 0.42 18.61
N PRO A 100 -11.15 1.64 19.16
CA PRO A 100 -10.84 1.82 20.56
C PRO A 100 -11.87 1.03 21.37
N ASN A 101 -11.42 0.03 22.12
CA ASN A 101 -12.28 -0.75 23.00
C ASN A 101 -12.95 0.19 23.99
N SER A 102 -14.28 0.33 23.90
CA SER A 102 -15.10 0.87 24.97
C SER A 102 -15.10 -0.13 26.12
N THR A 103 -14.06 -0.10 26.95
CA THR A 103 -14.05 -0.80 28.24
C THR A 103 -13.81 0.25 29.31
N ASP A 104 -14.88 0.95 29.65
CA ASP A 104 -15.04 1.50 30.99
C ASP A 104 -16.51 1.37 31.39
N ALA A 105 -16.83 0.22 31.98
CA ALA A 105 -18.02 0.07 32.78
C ALA A 105 -17.54 -0.12 34.22
N PRO A 106 -17.64 0.89 35.10
CA PRO A 106 -17.54 0.65 36.52
C PRO A 106 -18.87 0.11 37.01
N HIS A 107 -18.78 -1.07 37.61
CA HIS A 107 -19.78 -1.73 38.42
C HIS A 107 -20.15 -0.83 39.61
N GLY A 108 -21.35 -0.25 39.60
CA GLY A 108 -21.95 0.40 40.77
C GLY A 108 -22.98 -0.53 41.41
N LYS A 109 -22.59 -1.27 42.43
CA LYS A 109 -23.54 -1.83 43.41
C LYS A 109 -23.85 -0.75 44.45
N GLU A 110 -25.13 -0.49 44.68
CA GLU A 110 -25.75 0.02 45.92
C GLU A 110 -27.23 0.27 45.57
N SER A 111 -28.24 0.00 46.39
CA SER A 111 -28.36 -0.67 47.68
C SER A 111 -29.84 -1.01 47.88
#